data_AF-A0A364VAH7-F1
#
_entry.id   AF-A0A364VAH7-F1
#
_cell.length_a   1.000
_cell.length_b   1.000
_cell.length_c   1.000
_cell.angle_alpha   90.00
_cell.angle_beta   90.00
_cell.angle_gamma   90.00
#
_symmetry.space_group_name_H-M   'P 1'
#
loop_
_entity.id
_entity.type
_entity.pdbx_description
1 polymer ?
#
loop_
_entity_poly.entity_id
_entity_poly.type
_entity_poly.pdbx_seq_one_letter_code
_entity_poly.pdbx_strand_id
1 'polypeptide(L)'
;MPDKNPPQNGQHKLTAAQLYGSRNRLTLSPDLLRRVAELLGYGGVEAFPGGQLAPMLEVLDISDVVELIVLSQLSGYEVDPTPEQRAEAATARSLLRRISSGRYLTRKQIHDLLPPETVVLFKMGHPRLWGYAVRQRLPDDAELAIPNTIEKDPTGPYTDQREAWLGRYITDAGNLHQLRAESEEVPVSEDRYQRFRLGMSLVDSYAQVWSSARGHWSVSPDTRYVVPSRYGWCPYVFKIAEEGWRRDEFEGHRDRLMGTRGYWIDVANERLIHLGEPDPENMWLPKTSIAPEGPSDRDLRVAGAITGEIIALGAGQKNPVIRLRQRGRRLY
;
A
#
# COMPACT_ATOMS: atom_id res chain seq x y z
N MET A 1 26.12 20.70 -34.73
CA MET A 1 25.56 19.49 -34.08
C MET A 1 25.07 19.91 -32.71
N PRO A 2 23.87 19.52 -32.27
CA PRO A 2 23.40 19.89 -30.94
C PRO A 2 24.19 19.09 -29.90
N ASP A 3 24.82 19.80 -28.96
CA ASP A 3 25.43 19.23 -27.77
C ASP A 3 24.34 18.53 -26.94
N LYS A 4 24.32 17.20 -27.02
CA LYS A 4 23.62 16.36 -26.07
C LYS A 4 24.43 16.34 -24.78
N ASN A 5 24.22 17.33 -23.91
CA ASN A 5 24.63 17.19 -22.53
C ASN A 5 23.81 16.05 -21.91
N PRO A 6 24.44 14.94 -21.46
CA PRO A 6 23.74 13.95 -20.68
C PRO A 6 23.27 14.62 -19.38
N PRO A 7 22.10 14.25 -18.82
CA PRO A 7 21.70 14.77 -17.52
C PRO A 7 22.75 14.32 -16.50
N GLN A 8 23.33 15.31 -15.82
CA GLN A 8 24.24 15.07 -14.71
C GLN A 8 23.46 14.39 -13.60
N ASN A 9 23.74 13.11 -13.35
CA ASN A 9 23.32 12.45 -12.12
C ASN A 9 23.97 13.21 -10.96
N GLY A 10 23.20 14.05 -10.27
CA GLY A 10 23.62 14.67 -9.02
C GLY A 10 23.85 13.56 -8.00
N GLN A 11 25.12 13.20 -7.80
CA GLN A 11 25.57 12.33 -6.73
C GLN A 11 25.26 13.02 -5.39
N HIS A 12 24.16 12.61 -4.76
CA HIS A 12 23.72 13.16 -3.48
C HIS A 12 24.15 12.22 -2.37
N LYS A 13 24.94 12.70 -1.40
CA LYS A 13 25.42 11.88 -0.27
C LYS A 13 24.28 11.41 0.64
N LEU A 14 24.44 10.25 1.27
CA LEU A 14 23.51 9.74 2.27
C LEU A 14 23.31 10.75 3.41
N THR A 15 22.06 11.15 3.67
CA THR A 15 21.72 12.04 4.79
C THR A 15 21.58 11.30 6.11
N ALA A 16 21.73 12.02 7.23
CA ALA A 16 21.47 11.47 8.56
C ALA A 16 20.02 10.96 8.71
N ALA A 17 19.04 11.66 8.14
CA ALA A 17 17.64 11.25 8.16
C ALA A 17 17.43 9.89 7.47
N GLN A 18 18.01 9.71 6.28
CA GLN A 18 17.96 8.43 5.57
C GLN A 18 18.65 7.31 6.36
N LEU A 19 19.82 7.59 6.94
CA LEU A 19 20.52 6.61 7.79
C LEU A 19 19.68 6.20 9.01
N TYR A 20 19.05 7.16 9.71
CA TYR A 20 18.16 6.85 10.83
C TYR A 20 16.91 6.08 10.42
N GLY A 21 16.25 6.49 9.32
CA GLY A 21 15.11 5.77 8.76
C GLY A 21 15.44 4.30 8.48
N SER A 22 16.66 4.02 8.06
CA SER A 22 17.14 2.66 7.81
C SER A 22 17.51 1.81 9.02
N ARG A 23 17.81 2.46 10.15
CA ARG A 23 18.16 1.80 11.41
C ARG A 23 17.00 1.80 12.39
N ASN A 24 15.76 1.93 11.91
CA ASN A 24 14.58 2.13 12.74
C ASN A 24 14.48 1.08 13.87
N ARG A 25 14.70 1.54 15.11
CA ARG A 25 14.55 0.82 16.38
C ARG A 25 13.82 1.72 17.37
N LEU A 26 12.75 2.39 16.93
CA LEU A 26 12.03 3.35 17.77
C LEU A 26 11.58 2.69 19.07
N THR A 27 12.21 3.10 20.17
CA THR A 27 11.85 2.71 21.53
C THR A 27 10.93 3.79 22.10
N LEU A 28 9.62 3.56 22.02
CA LEU A 28 8.63 4.49 22.54
C LEU A 28 8.39 4.24 24.04
N SER A 29 8.05 5.31 24.79
CA SER A 29 7.80 5.16 26.22
C SER A 29 6.56 4.28 26.47
N PRO A 30 6.59 3.39 27.49
CA PRO A 30 5.46 2.53 27.79
C PRO A 30 4.16 3.30 28.08
N ASP A 31 4.24 4.45 28.75
CA ASP A 31 3.07 5.29 29.03
C ASP A 31 2.43 5.85 27.75
N LEU A 32 3.24 6.26 26.78
CA LEU A 32 2.74 6.73 25.49
C LEU A 32 2.00 5.61 24.75
N LEU A 33 2.59 4.41 24.70
CA LEU A 33 1.96 3.25 24.07
C LEU A 33 0.65 2.87 24.76
N ARG A 34 0.58 2.93 26.10
CA ARG A 34 -0.65 2.71 26.86
C ARG A 34 -1.74 3.71 26.50
N ARG A 35 -1.42 5.00 26.44
CA ARG A 35 -2.37 6.06 26.06
C ARG A 35 -2.88 5.90 24.63
N VAL A 36 -2.02 5.50 23.69
CA VAL A 36 -2.45 5.19 22.33
C VAL A 36 -3.37 3.97 22.32
N ALA A 37 -3.04 2.90 23.05
CA ALA A 37 -3.90 1.73 23.15
C ALA A 37 -5.30 2.07 23.72
N GLU A 38 -5.36 2.94 24.74
CA GLU A 38 -6.63 3.44 25.30
C GLU A 38 -7.47 4.18 24.26
N LEU A 39 -6.86 5.02 23.41
CA LEU A 39 -7.55 5.69 22.29
C LEU A 39 -8.15 4.71 21.28
N LEU A 40 -7.60 3.49 21.19
CA LEU A 40 -8.03 2.43 20.29
C LEU A 40 -9.03 1.46 20.93
N GLY A 41 -9.52 1.77 22.14
CA GLY A 41 -10.52 0.97 22.83
C GLY A 41 -9.96 -0.26 23.56
N TYR A 42 -8.63 -0.43 23.62
CA TYR A 42 -8.03 -1.57 24.33
C TYR A 42 -8.35 -1.57 25.82
N GLY A 43 -8.60 -0.40 26.43
CA GLY A 43 -8.95 -0.29 27.84
C GLY A 43 -10.26 -1.00 28.22
N GLY A 44 -11.14 -1.29 27.24
CA GLY A 44 -12.39 -2.03 27.45
C GLY A 44 -12.27 -3.54 27.18
N VAL A 45 -11.10 -4.03 26.78
CA VAL A 45 -10.90 -5.44 26.40
C VAL A 45 -10.17 -6.16 27.54
N GLU A 46 -10.79 -7.21 28.10
CA GLU A 46 -10.11 -8.09 29.04
C GLU A 46 -8.93 -8.77 28.34
N ALA A 47 -7.74 -8.72 28.94
CA ALA A 47 -6.53 -9.28 28.32
C ALA A 47 -6.54 -10.81 28.26
N PHE A 48 -7.15 -11.47 29.26
CA PHE A 48 -7.14 -12.93 29.41
C PHE A 48 -8.52 -13.53 29.74
N PRO A 49 -9.56 -13.31 28.91
CA PRO A 49 -10.87 -13.91 29.14
C PRO A 49 -10.74 -15.43 29.18
N GLY A 50 -11.13 -16.05 30.29
CA GLY A 50 -11.00 -17.50 30.48
C GLY A 50 -9.55 -18.01 30.50
N GLY A 51 -8.57 -17.16 30.82
CA GLY A 51 -7.16 -17.55 30.95
C GLY A 51 -6.37 -17.61 29.64
N GLN A 52 -6.97 -17.22 28.50
CA GLN A 52 -6.30 -17.15 27.20
C GLN A 52 -6.20 -15.70 26.72
N LEU A 53 -5.10 -15.34 26.08
CA LEU A 53 -4.92 -14.00 25.53
C LEU A 53 -6.05 -13.66 24.56
N ALA A 54 -6.73 -12.53 24.79
CA ALA A 54 -7.84 -12.10 23.96
C ALA A 54 -7.40 -11.92 22.50
N PRO A 55 -8.17 -12.45 21.53
CA PRO A 55 -7.91 -12.21 20.11
C PRO A 55 -8.18 -10.73 19.80
N MET A 56 -7.12 -9.94 19.65
CA MET A 56 -7.16 -8.51 19.31
C MET A 56 -7.53 -8.26 17.83
N LEU A 57 -8.54 -8.98 17.33
CA LEU A 57 -8.95 -8.97 15.92
C LEU A 57 -9.89 -7.81 15.56
N GLU A 58 -10.49 -7.18 16.57
CA GLU A 58 -11.50 -6.12 16.40
C GLU A 58 -10.97 -4.71 16.72
N VAL A 59 -9.68 -4.61 17.07
CA VAL A 59 -9.00 -3.35 17.39
C VAL A 59 -8.00 -2.97 16.30
N LEU A 60 -7.69 -1.69 16.20
CA LEU A 60 -6.68 -1.16 15.29
C LEU A 60 -5.27 -1.41 15.83
N ASP A 61 -4.29 -1.58 14.94
CA ASP A 61 -2.90 -1.78 15.34
C ASP A 61 -2.33 -0.48 15.94
N ILE A 62 -1.75 -0.59 17.14
CA ILE A 62 -1.13 0.54 17.84
C ILE A 62 -0.01 1.16 16.99
N SER A 63 0.76 0.34 16.28
CA SER A 63 1.89 0.81 15.45
C SER A 63 1.40 1.66 14.27
N ASP A 64 0.31 1.22 13.63
CA ASP A 64 -0.33 1.94 12.53
C ASP A 64 -0.81 3.33 13.00
N VAL A 65 -1.36 3.41 14.21
CA VAL A 65 -1.87 4.66 14.79
C VAL A 65 -0.76 5.58 15.26
N VAL A 66 0.33 5.04 15.80
CA VAL A 66 1.53 5.82 16.11
C VAL A 66 2.11 6.45 14.84
N GLU A 67 2.22 5.68 13.75
CA GLU A 67 2.69 6.20 12.47
C GLU A 67 1.77 7.31 11.95
N LEU A 68 0.44 7.11 12.04
CA LEU A 68 -0.54 8.15 11.72
C LEU A 68 -0.38 9.42 12.57
N ILE A 69 -0.17 9.29 13.90
CA ILE A 69 0.05 10.45 14.78
C ILE A 69 1.27 11.24 14.31
N VAL A 70 2.39 10.56 14.04
CA VAL A 70 3.61 11.21 13.53
C VAL A 70 3.35 11.89 12.19
N LEU A 71 2.78 11.17 11.21
CA LEU A 71 2.44 11.72 9.89
C LEU A 71 1.53 12.94 9.98
N SER A 72 0.57 12.92 10.91
CA SER A 72 -0.39 14.02 11.11
C SER A 72 0.26 15.33 11.56
N GLN A 73 1.47 15.26 12.14
CA GLN A 73 2.19 16.41 12.69
C GLN A 73 3.45 16.75 11.90
N LEU A 74 4.06 15.78 11.21
CA LEU A 74 5.41 15.92 10.64
C LEU A 74 5.55 17.14 9.72
N SER A 75 4.59 17.36 8.82
CA SER A 75 4.59 18.55 7.93
C SER A 75 4.63 19.89 8.65
N GLY A 76 4.23 19.98 9.92
CA GLY A 76 4.33 21.21 10.71
C GLY A 76 5.74 21.52 11.21
N TYR A 77 6.65 20.55 11.14
CA TYR A 77 8.05 20.66 11.58
C TYR A 77 9.05 20.62 10.43
N GLU A 78 8.60 20.22 9.23
CA GLU A 78 9.44 20.20 8.03
C GLU A 78 9.69 21.62 7.51
N VAL A 79 10.90 21.86 6.98
CA VAL A 79 11.23 23.11 6.30
C VAL A 79 10.66 23.04 4.88
N ASP A 80 9.63 23.84 4.61
CA ASP A 80 8.91 23.91 3.33
C ASP A 80 8.36 22.54 2.84
N PRO A 81 7.38 21.95 3.54
CA PRO A 81 6.79 20.67 3.12
C PRO A 81 6.12 20.80 1.75
N THR A 82 6.15 19.75 0.94
CA THR A 82 5.45 19.74 -0.35
C THR A 82 3.92 19.78 -0.15
N PRO A 83 3.13 20.16 -1.18
CA PRO A 83 1.67 20.07 -1.13
C PRO A 83 1.16 18.67 -0.75
N GLU A 84 1.80 17.62 -1.27
CA GLU A 84 1.46 16.22 -1.02
C GLU A 84 1.73 15.85 0.45
N GLN A 85 2.86 16.28 1.03
CA GLN A 85 3.17 16.06 2.44
C GLN A 85 2.14 16.74 3.36
N ARG A 86 1.76 17.98 3.04
CA ARG A 86 0.69 18.70 3.77
C ARG A 86 -0.66 17.99 3.65
N ALA A 87 -0.99 17.50 2.46
CA ALA A 87 -2.22 16.76 2.22
C ALA A 87 -2.23 15.41 2.95
N GLU A 88 -1.12 14.67 2.96
CA GLU A 88 -0.98 13.40 3.69
C GLU A 88 -1.15 13.62 5.20
N ALA A 89 -0.55 14.67 5.76
CA ALA A 89 -0.76 15.05 7.14
C ALA A 89 -2.23 15.42 7.44
N ALA A 90 -2.90 16.12 6.52
CA ALA A 90 -4.33 16.46 6.66
C ALA A 90 -5.22 15.21 6.64
N THR A 91 -4.97 14.27 5.72
CA THR A 91 -5.67 12.98 5.67
C THR A 91 -5.40 12.19 6.94
N ALA A 92 -4.15 12.09 7.40
CA ALA A 92 -3.81 11.42 8.66
C ALA A 92 -4.58 12.01 9.86
N ARG A 93 -4.65 13.35 9.99
CA ARG A 93 -5.47 14.01 11.01
C ARG A 93 -6.95 13.64 10.91
N SER A 94 -7.50 13.59 9.70
CA SER A 94 -8.89 13.19 9.47
C SER A 94 -9.16 11.75 9.91
N LEU A 95 -8.27 10.82 9.54
CA LEU A 95 -8.37 9.41 9.94
C LEU A 95 -8.25 9.25 11.45
N LEU A 96 -7.30 9.92 12.10
CA LEU A 96 -7.15 9.89 13.55
C LEU A 96 -8.40 10.38 14.28
N ARG A 97 -9.03 11.46 13.81
CA ARG A 97 -10.30 11.95 14.39
C ARG A 97 -11.43 10.93 14.23
N ARG A 98 -11.50 10.21 13.12
CA ARG A 98 -12.49 9.14 12.91
C ARG A 98 -12.22 7.99 13.87
N ILE A 99 -10.97 7.52 13.95
CA ILE A 99 -10.53 6.45 14.84
C ILE A 99 -10.84 6.79 16.30
N SER A 100 -10.43 7.96 16.79
CA SER A 100 -10.66 8.39 18.18
C SER A 100 -12.14 8.56 18.52
N SER A 101 -12.99 8.77 17.51
CA SER A 101 -14.46 8.84 17.67
C SER A 101 -15.16 7.49 17.52
N GLY A 102 -14.42 6.38 17.35
CA GLY A 102 -14.99 5.04 17.12
C GLY A 102 -15.61 4.84 15.73
N ARG A 103 -15.34 5.74 14.77
CA ARG A 103 -15.87 5.67 13.40
C ARG A 103 -14.97 4.81 12.51
N TYR A 104 -14.97 3.52 12.79
CA TYR A 104 -14.35 2.46 12.01
C TYR A 104 -15.22 1.19 12.09
N LEU A 105 -14.99 0.24 11.19
CA LEU A 105 -15.74 -1.01 11.11
C LEU A 105 -14.84 -2.19 11.44
N THR A 106 -15.38 -3.21 12.09
CA THR A 106 -14.69 -4.49 12.25
C THR A 106 -14.78 -5.31 10.97
N ARG A 107 -13.87 -6.27 10.82
CA ARG A 107 -13.91 -7.22 9.68
C ARG A 107 -15.25 -7.96 9.58
N LYS A 108 -15.88 -8.27 10.71
CA LYS A 108 -17.18 -8.93 10.76
C LYS A 108 -18.29 -8.01 10.25
N GLN A 109 -18.32 -6.75 10.68
CA GLN A 109 -19.29 -5.77 10.19
C GLN A 109 -19.19 -5.59 8.67
N ILE A 110 -17.98 -5.45 8.14
CA ILE A 110 -17.74 -5.38 6.69
C ILE A 110 -18.21 -6.66 6.00
N HIS A 111 -17.85 -7.83 6.53
CA HIS A 111 -18.27 -9.11 5.96
C HIS A 111 -19.80 -9.23 5.83
N ASP A 112 -20.55 -8.74 6.82
CA ASP A 112 -22.01 -8.80 6.84
C ASP A 112 -22.67 -7.76 5.92
N LEU A 113 -22.01 -6.62 5.67
CA LEU A 113 -22.46 -5.61 4.68
C LEU A 113 -22.25 -6.06 3.23
N LEU A 114 -21.22 -6.88 2.99
CA LEU A 114 -20.84 -7.29 1.64
C LEU A 114 -21.79 -8.32 1.01
N PRO A 115 -22.12 -8.19 -0.29
CA PRO A 115 -22.81 -9.23 -1.03
C PRO A 115 -21.94 -10.51 -1.11
N PRO A 116 -22.50 -11.66 -1.52
CA PRO A 116 -21.79 -12.95 -1.58
C PRO A 116 -20.77 -13.02 -2.76
N GLU A 117 -19.77 -12.15 -2.73
CA GLU A 117 -18.67 -12.04 -3.67
C GLU A 117 -17.33 -12.29 -2.96
N THR A 118 -16.30 -12.70 -3.71
CA THR A 118 -14.95 -12.84 -3.15
C THR A 118 -14.28 -11.46 -3.17
N VAL A 119 -14.11 -10.86 -1.98
CA VAL A 119 -13.52 -9.53 -1.77
C VAL A 119 -12.28 -9.67 -0.89
N VAL A 120 -11.15 -9.19 -1.40
CA VAL A 120 -9.85 -9.29 -0.74
C VAL A 120 -9.28 -7.89 -0.50
N LEU A 121 -8.79 -7.67 0.71
CA LEU A 121 -8.07 -6.48 1.11
C LEU A 121 -6.56 -6.75 1.09
N PHE A 122 -5.81 -5.80 0.56
CA PHE A 122 -4.35 -5.78 0.61
C PHE A 122 -3.90 -4.76 1.67
N LYS A 123 -3.17 -5.23 2.69
CA LYS A 123 -2.51 -4.35 3.66
C LYS A 123 -1.23 -3.81 3.03
N MET A 124 -1.31 -2.58 2.53
CA MET A 124 -0.21 -1.87 1.88
C MET A 124 0.70 -1.25 2.95
N GLY A 125 2.01 -1.39 2.75
CA GLY A 125 3.01 -0.66 3.53
C GLY A 125 3.14 0.80 3.08
N HIS A 126 4.09 1.51 3.69
CA HIS A 126 4.48 2.84 3.22
C HIS A 126 5.02 2.79 1.77
N PRO A 127 4.92 3.91 1.02
CA PRO A 127 5.53 4.02 -0.30
C PRO A 127 7.03 3.71 -0.24
N ARG A 128 7.50 2.79 -1.09
CA ARG A 128 8.93 2.49 -1.25
C ARG A 128 9.28 2.28 -2.72
N LEU A 129 10.43 2.78 -3.17
CA LEU A 129 10.89 2.54 -4.54
C LEU A 129 11.20 1.07 -4.75
N TRP A 130 11.10 0.63 -6.01
CA TRP A 130 11.27 -0.77 -6.39
C TRP A 130 12.18 -0.93 -7.62
N GLY A 131 13.05 -1.94 -7.59
CA GLY A 131 13.92 -2.30 -8.72
C GLY A 131 14.71 -1.11 -9.27
N TYR A 132 14.56 -0.84 -10.56
CA TYR A 132 15.31 0.22 -11.24
C TYR A 132 15.05 1.64 -10.73
N ALA A 133 13.85 1.92 -10.22
CA ALA A 133 13.59 3.21 -9.58
C ALA A 133 14.51 3.46 -8.38
N VAL A 134 14.89 2.39 -7.65
CA VAL A 134 15.86 2.48 -6.55
C VAL A 134 17.22 2.92 -7.10
N ARG A 135 17.72 2.24 -8.15
CA ARG A 135 19.05 2.50 -8.75
C ARG A 135 19.22 3.94 -9.22
N GLN A 136 18.15 4.56 -9.72
CA GLN A 136 18.17 5.95 -10.17
C GLN A 136 18.29 6.99 -9.05
N ARG A 137 18.02 6.60 -7.80
CA ARG A 137 18.02 7.48 -6.63
C ARG A 137 18.91 6.99 -5.50
N LEU A 138 19.84 6.09 -5.78
CA LEU A 138 20.81 5.67 -4.78
C LEU A 138 21.71 6.86 -4.42
N PRO A 139 21.74 7.26 -3.13
CA PRO A 139 22.70 8.26 -2.70
C PRO A 139 24.12 7.69 -2.75
N ASP A 140 25.12 8.57 -2.76
CA ASP A 140 26.50 8.15 -2.53
C ASP A 140 26.60 7.46 -1.17
N ASP A 141 27.49 6.48 -1.09
CA ASP A 141 27.73 5.69 0.12
C ASP A 141 26.52 4.87 0.61
N ALA A 142 25.49 4.68 -0.22
CA ALA A 142 24.31 3.85 0.13
C ALA A 142 24.69 2.46 0.65
N GLU A 143 25.74 1.85 0.07
CA GLU A 143 26.25 0.54 0.50
C GLU A 143 26.76 0.52 1.96
N LEU A 144 27.16 1.68 2.53
CA LEU A 144 27.58 1.77 3.94
C LEU A 144 26.40 1.63 4.92
N ALA A 145 25.17 1.85 4.46
CA ALA A 145 23.98 1.73 5.29
C ALA A 145 23.45 0.28 5.36
N ILE A 146 23.84 -0.56 4.39
CA ILE A 146 23.30 -1.90 4.23
C ILE A 146 23.77 -2.82 5.38
N PRO A 147 22.85 -3.46 6.13
CA PRO A 147 23.21 -4.42 7.16
C PRO A 147 23.89 -5.66 6.57
N ASN A 148 24.84 -6.23 7.32
CA ASN A 148 25.53 -7.48 6.93
C ASN A 148 24.58 -8.67 6.73
N THR A 149 23.38 -8.61 7.29
CA THR A 149 22.33 -9.62 7.16
C THR A 149 21.07 -8.95 6.63
N ILE A 150 20.75 -9.19 5.35
CA ILE A 150 19.50 -8.74 4.74
C ILE A 150 18.61 -9.96 4.52
N GLU A 151 17.36 -9.88 4.93
CA GLU A 151 16.36 -10.89 4.60
C GLU A 151 16.03 -10.85 3.10
N LYS A 152 15.80 -12.03 2.50
CA LYS A 152 15.32 -12.10 1.12
C LYS A 152 13.93 -11.49 1.02
N ASP A 153 13.70 -10.61 0.05
CA ASP A 153 12.37 -10.04 -0.14
C ASP A 153 11.36 -11.17 -0.48
N PRO A 154 10.28 -11.34 0.30
CA PRO A 154 9.32 -12.42 0.12
C PRO A 154 8.42 -12.24 -1.12
N THR A 155 8.49 -11.08 -1.80
CA THR A 155 7.68 -10.77 -2.98
C THR A 155 8.19 -11.39 -4.29
N GLY A 156 9.36 -12.06 -4.27
CA GLY A 156 9.85 -12.88 -5.39
C GLY A 156 11.30 -12.59 -5.77
N PRO A 157 11.87 -13.27 -6.80
CA PRO A 157 13.24 -13.07 -7.27
C PRO A 157 13.46 -11.74 -8.03
N TYR A 158 12.44 -10.88 -8.12
CA TYR A 158 12.41 -9.73 -9.04
C TYR A 158 13.09 -8.45 -8.54
N THR A 159 13.58 -8.48 -7.30
CA THR A 159 14.47 -7.46 -6.72
C THR A 159 15.56 -8.22 -5.99
N ASP A 160 16.79 -7.72 -6.00
CA ASP A 160 17.77 -8.26 -5.07
C ASP A 160 17.51 -7.74 -3.64
N GLN A 161 18.14 -8.38 -2.66
CA GLN A 161 17.94 -8.04 -1.25
C GLN A 161 18.37 -6.59 -0.94
N ARG A 162 19.40 -6.09 -1.63
CA ARG A 162 19.94 -4.74 -1.41
C ARG A 162 18.95 -3.70 -1.90
N GLU A 163 18.44 -3.84 -3.12
CA GLU A 163 17.42 -2.96 -3.68
C GLU A 163 16.14 -2.94 -2.84
N ALA A 164 15.69 -4.10 -2.37
CA ALA A 164 14.51 -4.20 -1.50
C ALA A 164 14.69 -3.41 -0.20
N TRP A 165 15.90 -3.49 0.39
CA TRP A 165 16.26 -2.80 1.61
C TRP A 165 16.42 -1.30 1.38
N LEU A 166 17.20 -0.90 0.36
CA LEU A 166 17.45 0.50 -0.01
C LEU A 166 16.15 1.21 -0.37
N GLY A 167 15.31 0.56 -1.19
CA GLY A 167 13.97 1.03 -1.54
C GLY A 167 13.10 1.30 -0.32
N ARG A 168 13.14 0.39 0.67
CA ARG A 168 12.32 0.48 1.88
C ARG A 168 12.75 1.57 2.85
N TYR A 169 14.05 1.86 2.91
CA TYR A 169 14.64 2.52 4.07
C TYR A 169 15.48 3.76 3.76
N ILE A 170 15.99 3.89 2.54
CA ILE A 170 16.95 4.94 2.17
C ILE A 170 16.37 5.86 1.10
N THR A 171 15.75 5.30 0.06
CA THR A 171 15.29 6.09 -1.08
C THR A 171 13.87 6.61 -0.86
N ASP A 172 13.67 7.89 -1.17
CA ASP A 172 12.36 8.52 -1.12
C ASP A 172 11.53 8.13 -2.35
N ALA A 173 10.30 7.69 -2.12
CA ALA A 173 9.31 7.34 -3.14
C ALA A 173 8.44 8.53 -3.59
N GLY A 174 8.69 9.74 -3.08
CA GLY A 174 8.08 10.99 -3.54
C GLY A 174 8.54 11.42 -4.94
N ASN A 175 7.85 12.36 -5.59
CA ASN A 175 8.27 12.97 -6.86
C ASN A 175 8.62 11.96 -7.99
N LEU A 176 7.79 10.94 -8.21
CA LEU A 176 8.04 9.88 -9.20
C LEU A 176 8.28 10.41 -10.63
N HIS A 177 7.74 11.58 -10.97
CA HIS A 177 7.91 12.22 -12.28
C HIS A 177 9.36 12.60 -12.60
N GLN A 178 10.25 12.64 -11.59
CA GLN A 178 11.68 12.90 -11.79
C GLN A 178 12.45 11.64 -12.19
N LEU A 179 11.83 10.46 -12.09
CA LEU A 179 12.43 9.19 -12.47
C LEU A 179 12.23 8.93 -13.95
N ARG A 180 13.23 8.34 -14.60
CA ARG A 180 13.05 7.78 -15.94
C ARG A 180 12.23 6.51 -15.84
N ALA A 181 11.21 6.42 -16.67
CA ALA A 181 10.37 5.22 -16.77
C ALA A 181 11.10 4.06 -17.43
N GLU A 182 11.93 4.34 -18.43
CA GLU A 182 12.60 3.33 -19.23
C GLU A 182 14.11 3.31 -18.98
N SER A 183 14.71 2.13 -19.18
CA SER A 183 16.15 1.88 -19.13
C SER A 183 16.56 1.05 -20.33
N GLU A 184 17.64 1.43 -21.01
CA GLU A 184 18.20 0.63 -22.11
C GLU A 184 18.75 -0.72 -21.62
N GLU A 185 19.18 -0.78 -20.36
CA GLU A 185 19.76 -1.97 -19.76
C GLU A 185 18.72 -3.04 -19.41
N VAL A 186 17.42 -2.71 -19.48
CA VAL A 186 16.41 -3.60 -18.92
C VAL A 186 15.08 -3.63 -19.69
N PRO A 187 14.61 -4.82 -20.09
CA PRO A 187 13.46 -4.94 -20.97
C PRO A 187 12.16 -4.36 -20.38
N VAL A 188 11.43 -3.62 -21.21
CA VAL A 188 10.08 -3.10 -20.93
C VAL A 188 9.08 -4.22 -20.59
N SER A 189 9.32 -5.43 -21.08
CA SER A 189 8.48 -6.60 -20.81
C SER A 189 8.64 -7.18 -19.39
N GLU A 190 9.63 -6.74 -18.61
CA GLU A 190 9.84 -7.22 -17.25
C GLU A 190 8.96 -6.47 -16.23
N ASP A 191 8.13 -7.21 -15.47
CA ASP A 191 7.18 -6.66 -14.48
C ASP A 191 7.82 -5.66 -13.49
N ARG A 192 9.08 -5.87 -13.11
CA ARG A 192 9.79 -5.01 -12.16
C ARG A 192 10.03 -3.58 -12.67
N TYR A 193 10.02 -3.36 -13.99
CA TYR A 193 10.16 -2.03 -14.61
C TYR A 193 8.83 -1.36 -14.83
N GLN A 194 7.78 -2.16 -15.00
CA GLN A 194 6.45 -1.64 -15.19
C GLN A 194 5.87 -1.04 -13.91
N ARG A 195 6.64 -0.71 -12.87
CA ARG A 195 6.18 0.05 -11.71
C ARG A 195 7.37 0.72 -11.03
N PHE A 196 7.18 1.93 -10.51
CA PHE A 196 8.24 2.61 -9.78
C PHE A 196 8.30 2.31 -8.28
N ARG A 197 7.17 1.93 -7.69
CA ARG A 197 7.08 1.76 -6.25
C ARG A 197 6.08 0.71 -5.84
N LEU A 198 6.20 0.31 -4.58
CA LEU A 198 5.25 -0.49 -3.83
C LEU A 198 4.65 0.35 -2.69
N GLY A 199 3.61 -0.16 -2.06
CA GLY A 199 2.95 0.51 -0.93
C GLY A 199 1.96 1.59 -1.38
N MET A 200 1.51 2.42 -0.44
CA MET A 200 0.49 3.44 -0.70
C MET A 200 0.68 4.65 0.23
N SER A 201 0.60 5.87 -0.29
CA SER A 201 0.49 7.11 0.51
C SER A 201 -0.97 7.37 0.83
N LEU A 202 -1.26 8.16 1.87
CA LEU A 202 -2.64 8.56 2.17
C LEU A 202 -3.24 9.53 1.14
N VAL A 203 -2.46 10.00 0.17
CA VAL A 203 -2.90 10.96 -0.87
C VAL A 203 -2.71 10.43 -2.29
N ASP A 204 -2.37 9.15 -2.43
CA ASP A 204 -2.24 8.55 -3.75
C ASP A 204 -3.56 8.58 -4.52
N SER A 205 -3.46 8.86 -5.82
CA SER A 205 -4.57 8.66 -6.75
C SER A 205 -4.88 7.17 -6.96
N TYR A 206 -6.08 6.86 -7.42
CA TYR A 206 -6.48 5.48 -7.74
C TYR A 206 -5.50 4.81 -8.72
N ALA A 207 -4.94 5.55 -9.67
CA ALA A 207 -3.99 5.04 -10.67
C ALA A 207 -2.66 4.63 -10.03
N GLN A 208 -2.15 5.47 -9.11
CA GLN A 208 -0.94 5.16 -8.34
C GLN A 208 -1.15 3.97 -7.40
N VAL A 209 -2.31 3.91 -6.73
CA VAL A 209 -2.66 2.79 -5.85
C VAL A 209 -2.79 1.49 -6.66
N TRP A 210 -3.50 1.49 -7.79
CA TRP A 210 -3.58 0.34 -8.68
C TRP A 210 -2.20 -0.11 -9.14
N SER A 211 -1.37 0.83 -9.62
CA SER A 211 -0.02 0.52 -10.08
C SER A 211 0.86 -0.11 -9.00
N SER A 212 0.69 0.30 -7.74
CA SER A 212 1.44 -0.24 -6.62
C SER A 212 0.83 -1.56 -6.09
N ALA A 213 -0.49 -1.73 -6.26
CA ALA A 213 -1.24 -2.88 -5.77
C ALA A 213 -1.27 -4.06 -6.74
N ARG A 214 -0.94 -3.89 -8.02
CA ARG A 214 -0.87 -4.98 -9.01
C ARG A 214 0.36 -5.90 -8.87
N GLY A 215 0.82 -6.14 -7.65
CA GLY A 215 1.86 -7.10 -7.35
C GLY A 215 1.42 -8.57 -7.51
N HIS A 216 2.31 -9.49 -7.13
CA HIS A 216 2.06 -10.92 -7.15
C HIS A 216 1.47 -11.38 -5.81
N TRP A 217 0.17 -11.68 -5.79
CA TRP A 217 -0.54 -12.00 -4.57
C TRP A 217 -0.98 -13.46 -4.52
N SER A 218 -0.93 -14.05 -3.32
CA SER A 218 -1.55 -15.35 -3.05
C SER A 218 -3.06 -15.19 -2.82
N VAL A 219 -3.79 -14.93 -3.91
CA VAL A 219 -5.25 -14.83 -3.94
C VAL A 219 -5.87 -15.98 -4.74
N SER A 220 -7.18 -16.13 -4.66
CA SER A 220 -7.90 -17.12 -5.47
C SER A 220 -8.26 -16.51 -6.83
N PRO A 221 -8.24 -17.27 -7.94
CA PRO A 221 -8.61 -16.76 -9.28
C PRO A 221 -10.04 -16.20 -9.37
N ASP A 222 -10.94 -16.60 -8.47
CA ASP A 222 -12.31 -16.07 -8.38
C ASP A 222 -12.41 -14.73 -7.62
N THR A 223 -11.29 -14.18 -7.15
CA THR A 223 -11.26 -12.87 -6.48
C THR A 223 -11.67 -11.80 -7.48
N ARG A 224 -12.87 -11.22 -7.27
CA ARG A 224 -13.43 -10.22 -8.18
C ARG A 224 -13.14 -8.79 -7.75
N TYR A 225 -12.94 -8.57 -6.45
CA TYR A 225 -12.67 -7.24 -5.90
C TYR A 225 -11.42 -7.23 -5.04
N VAL A 226 -10.61 -6.19 -5.25
CA VAL A 226 -9.37 -5.92 -4.53
C VAL A 226 -9.47 -4.56 -3.86
N VAL A 227 -9.07 -4.50 -2.58
CA VAL A 227 -9.16 -3.31 -1.74
C VAL A 227 -7.79 -3.02 -1.11
N PRO A 228 -6.95 -2.20 -1.74
CA PRO A 228 -5.71 -1.73 -1.11
C PRO A 228 -6.03 -0.83 0.07
N SER A 229 -5.32 -1.04 1.17
CA SER A 229 -5.54 -0.31 2.42
C SER A 229 -4.22 0.07 3.08
N ARG A 230 -4.19 1.20 3.80
CA ARG A 230 -3.08 1.58 4.68
C ARG A 230 -3.65 2.02 6.02
N TYR A 231 -3.13 1.47 7.12
CA TYR A 231 -3.71 1.63 8.47
C TYR A 231 -5.18 1.20 8.58
N GLY A 232 -5.63 0.30 7.70
CA GLY A 232 -7.03 -0.11 7.58
C GLY A 232 -7.92 0.85 6.79
N TRP A 233 -7.43 2.04 6.39
CA TRP A 233 -8.16 2.95 5.52
C TRP A 233 -8.16 2.47 4.08
N CYS A 234 -9.35 2.41 3.47
CA CYS A 234 -9.60 1.82 2.15
C CYS A 234 -10.08 2.90 1.16
N PRO A 235 -9.19 3.66 0.50
CA PRO A 235 -9.60 4.78 -0.36
C PRO A 235 -10.28 4.35 -1.65
N TYR A 236 -9.95 3.17 -2.17
CA TYR A 236 -10.40 2.71 -3.48
C TYR A 236 -10.77 1.23 -3.44
N VAL A 237 -11.79 0.88 -4.23
CA VAL A 237 -12.17 -0.50 -4.52
C VAL A 237 -11.98 -0.74 -6.00
N PHE A 238 -11.22 -1.78 -6.32
CA PHE A 238 -10.95 -2.18 -7.69
C PHE A 238 -11.70 -3.47 -8.02
N LYS A 239 -12.34 -3.50 -9.17
CA LYS A 239 -12.89 -4.69 -9.80
C LYS A 239 -11.86 -5.26 -10.76
N ILE A 240 -11.57 -6.55 -10.66
CA ILE A 240 -10.73 -7.22 -11.65
C ILE A 240 -11.58 -7.57 -12.87
N ALA A 241 -11.05 -7.27 -14.06
CA ALA A 241 -11.73 -7.62 -15.31
C ALA A 241 -11.81 -9.15 -15.47
N GLU A 242 -12.71 -9.61 -16.34
CA GLU A 242 -12.67 -11.02 -16.75
C GLU A 242 -11.33 -11.30 -17.44
N GLU A 243 -10.68 -12.40 -17.06
CA GLU A 243 -9.29 -12.71 -17.44
C GLU A 243 -8.27 -11.60 -17.09
N GLY A 244 -8.60 -10.76 -16.10
CA GLY A 244 -7.72 -9.71 -15.58
C GLY A 244 -6.64 -10.23 -14.63
N TRP A 245 -6.63 -11.54 -14.34
CA TRP A 245 -5.61 -12.20 -13.55
C TRP A 245 -4.60 -12.92 -14.45
N ARG A 246 -3.32 -12.54 -14.36
CA ARG A 246 -2.20 -13.34 -14.85
C ARG A 246 -1.73 -14.27 -13.73
N ARG A 247 -1.47 -15.53 -14.05
CA ARG A 247 -0.90 -16.53 -13.14
C ARG A 247 0.59 -16.64 -13.39
N ASP A 248 1.37 -16.43 -12.33
CA ASP A 248 2.81 -16.52 -12.35
C ASP A 248 3.27 -17.64 -11.41
N GLU A 249 4.10 -18.52 -11.95
CA GLU A 249 4.70 -19.64 -11.21
C GLU A 249 5.95 -19.18 -10.48
N PHE A 250 6.10 -19.63 -9.22
CA PHE A 250 7.25 -19.31 -8.38
C PHE A 250 7.87 -20.63 -7.91
N GLU A 251 9.17 -20.81 -8.12
CA GLU A 251 9.89 -22.03 -7.71
C GLU A 251 9.58 -22.41 -6.26
N GLY A 252 9.06 -23.62 -6.05
CA GLY A 252 8.78 -24.17 -4.71
C GLY A 252 7.60 -23.52 -3.96
N HIS A 253 6.81 -22.66 -4.61
CA HIS A 253 5.69 -21.95 -3.98
C HIS A 253 4.37 -22.15 -4.71
N ARG A 254 3.25 -21.85 -4.02
CA ARG A 254 1.93 -21.75 -4.65
C ARG A 254 1.94 -20.61 -5.67
N ASP A 255 1.19 -20.78 -6.74
CA ASP A 255 0.99 -19.74 -7.75
C ASP A 255 0.59 -18.40 -7.13
N ARG A 256 1.08 -17.33 -7.74
CA ARG A 256 0.65 -15.98 -7.40
C ARG A 256 -0.06 -15.37 -8.59
N LEU A 257 -1.01 -14.50 -8.29
CA LEU A 257 -1.82 -13.83 -9.29
C LEU A 257 -1.49 -12.34 -9.31
N MET A 258 -1.36 -11.81 -10.52
CA MET A 258 -1.13 -10.40 -10.79
C MET A 258 -2.33 -9.81 -11.51
N GLY A 259 -2.85 -8.68 -11.00
CA GLY A 259 -3.96 -7.97 -11.64
C GLY A 259 -3.44 -7.16 -12.83
N THR A 260 -3.68 -7.62 -14.05
CA THR A 260 -3.20 -6.97 -15.28
C THR A 260 -4.21 -5.99 -15.86
N ARG A 261 -5.50 -6.24 -15.63
CA ARG A 261 -6.61 -5.39 -16.10
C ARG A 261 -7.71 -5.32 -15.05
N GLY A 262 -8.28 -4.14 -14.89
CA GLY A 262 -9.35 -3.93 -13.93
C GLY A 262 -10.06 -2.60 -14.12
N TYR A 263 -10.89 -2.27 -13.14
CA TYR A 263 -11.64 -1.04 -13.08
C TYR A 263 -11.55 -0.47 -11.68
N TRP A 264 -11.35 0.84 -11.58
CA TRP A 264 -11.73 1.56 -10.37
C TRP A 264 -13.23 1.80 -10.39
N ILE A 265 -13.92 1.48 -9.28
CA ILE A 265 -15.33 1.80 -9.08
C ILE A 265 -15.42 3.18 -8.43
N ASP A 266 -15.73 4.20 -9.24
CA ASP A 266 -15.95 5.57 -8.79
C ASP A 266 -17.40 5.71 -8.32
N VAL A 267 -17.62 5.38 -7.03
CA VAL A 267 -18.95 5.37 -6.40
C VAL A 267 -19.60 6.75 -6.44
N ALA A 268 -18.81 7.82 -6.29
CA ALA A 268 -19.33 9.19 -6.22
C ALA A 268 -19.96 9.64 -7.55
N ASN A 269 -19.47 9.11 -8.68
CA ASN A 269 -19.96 9.42 -10.01
C ASN A 269 -20.63 8.22 -10.70
N GLU A 270 -20.88 7.14 -9.95
CA GLU A 270 -21.48 5.89 -10.41
C GLU A 270 -20.91 5.38 -11.75
N ARG A 271 -19.58 5.40 -11.89
CA ARG A 271 -18.90 4.99 -13.14
C ARG A 271 -17.75 4.02 -12.89
N LEU A 272 -17.40 3.28 -13.93
CA LEU A 272 -16.19 2.47 -13.97
C LEU A 272 -15.11 3.22 -14.74
N ILE A 273 -13.91 3.29 -14.16
CA ILE A 273 -12.73 3.79 -14.84
C ILE A 273 -11.84 2.58 -15.14
N HIS A 274 -11.71 2.24 -16.41
CA HIS A 274 -10.85 1.16 -16.88
C HIS A 274 -9.39 1.48 -16.56
N LEU A 275 -8.69 0.49 -16.03
CA LEU A 275 -7.28 0.51 -15.66
C LEU A 275 -6.56 -0.47 -16.60
N GLY A 276 -6.13 0.06 -17.73
CA GLY A 276 -5.48 -0.70 -18.80
C GLY A 276 -4.00 -0.94 -18.56
N GLU A 277 -3.28 -1.17 -19.66
CA GLU A 277 -1.86 -1.46 -19.63
C GLU A 277 -1.04 -0.34 -18.99
N PRO A 278 0.04 -0.67 -18.26
CA PRO A 278 1.00 0.31 -17.75
C PRO A 278 1.62 1.13 -18.88
N ASP A 279 1.70 2.44 -18.68
CA ASP A 279 2.22 3.36 -19.68
C ASP A 279 3.66 3.82 -19.35
N PRO A 280 4.69 3.41 -20.13
CA PRO A 280 6.06 3.88 -19.91
C PRO A 280 6.16 5.41 -19.98
N GLU A 281 5.36 6.07 -20.81
CA GLU A 281 5.45 7.53 -20.95
C GLU A 281 4.82 8.27 -19.76
N ASN A 282 4.08 7.56 -18.91
CA ASN A 282 3.40 8.10 -17.75
C ASN A 282 3.71 7.32 -16.47
N MET A 283 5.01 7.17 -16.17
CA MET A 283 5.50 6.60 -14.91
C MET A 283 4.97 5.18 -14.61
N TRP A 284 4.61 4.43 -15.66
CA TRP A 284 3.95 3.13 -15.59
C TRP A 284 2.60 3.12 -14.88
N LEU A 285 1.95 4.27 -14.78
CA LEU A 285 0.55 4.34 -14.38
C LEU A 285 -0.32 3.64 -15.44
N PRO A 286 -1.46 3.05 -15.04
CA PRO A 286 -2.37 2.44 -16.00
C PRO A 286 -2.89 3.50 -16.97
N LYS A 287 -3.02 3.15 -18.26
CA LYS A 287 -3.84 3.94 -19.18
C LYS A 287 -5.29 3.92 -18.71
N THR A 288 -5.88 5.10 -18.52
CA THR A 288 -7.23 5.21 -17.96
C THR A 288 -8.24 5.70 -18.99
N SER A 289 -9.41 5.07 -19.00
CA SER A 289 -10.57 5.54 -19.77
C SER A 289 -11.85 5.29 -18.99
N ILE A 290 -12.87 6.12 -19.18
CA ILE A 290 -14.21 5.82 -18.65
C ILE A 290 -14.75 4.62 -19.44
N ALA A 291 -15.20 3.58 -18.74
CA ALA A 291 -15.82 2.44 -19.38
C ALA A 291 -17.18 2.86 -20.00
N PRO A 292 -17.55 2.33 -21.18
CA PRO A 292 -18.84 2.65 -21.78
C PRO A 292 -20.00 2.08 -20.94
N GLU A 293 -19.78 0.95 -20.28
CA GLU A 293 -20.71 0.39 -19.29
C GLU A 293 -20.50 0.97 -17.88
N GLY A 294 -21.61 1.18 -17.18
CA GLY A 294 -21.62 1.56 -15.77
C GLY A 294 -21.31 0.38 -14.83
N PRO A 295 -21.04 0.66 -13.55
CA PRO A 295 -20.93 -0.36 -12.52
C PRO A 295 -22.28 -1.07 -12.36
N SER A 296 -22.25 -2.39 -12.15
CA SER A 296 -23.45 -3.13 -11.78
C SER A 296 -23.89 -2.77 -10.35
N ASP A 297 -25.15 -3.06 -10.00
CA ASP A 297 -25.65 -2.91 -8.63
C ASP A 297 -24.76 -3.63 -7.60
N ARG A 298 -24.16 -4.77 -7.98
CA ARG A 298 -23.22 -5.49 -7.11
C ARG A 298 -21.92 -4.73 -6.92
N ASP A 299 -21.39 -4.13 -7.99
CA ASP A 299 -20.17 -3.32 -7.92
C ASP A 299 -20.39 -2.13 -6.98
N LEU A 300 -21.52 -1.42 -7.13
CA LEU A 300 -21.89 -0.30 -6.27
C LEU A 300 -22.11 -0.72 -4.81
N ARG A 301 -22.73 -1.90 -4.57
CA ARG A 301 -22.89 -2.42 -3.20
C ARG A 301 -21.58 -2.79 -2.53
N VAL A 302 -20.63 -3.40 -3.25
CA VAL A 302 -19.31 -3.73 -2.70
C VAL A 302 -18.53 -2.44 -2.43
N ALA A 303 -18.46 -1.56 -3.41
CA ALA A 303 -17.67 -0.34 -3.30
C ALA A 303 -18.28 0.65 -2.29
N GLY A 304 -19.60 0.81 -2.25
CA GLY A 304 -20.29 1.66 -1.28
C GLY A 304 -20.15 1.19 0.17
N ALA A 305 -19.91 -0.10 0.41
CA ALA A 305 -19.68 -0.63 1.75
C ALA A 305 -18.24 -0.42 2.27
N ILE A 306 -17.28 -0.09 1.38
CA ILE A 306 -15.84 -0.11 1.70
C ILE A 306 -15.13 1.21 1.39
N THR A 307 -15.45 1.87 0.28
CA THR A 307 -14.73 3.05 -0.19
C THR A 307 -14.76 4.16 0.86
N GLY A 308 -13.57 4.60 1.27
CA GLY A 308 -13.38 5.61 2.31
C GLY A 308 -13.50 5.10 3.74
N GLU A 309 -13.80 3.82 3.98
CA GLU A 309 -13.93 3.25 5.32
C GLU A 309 -12.59 2.95 5.98
N ILE A 310 -12.60 2.88 7.31
CA ILE A 310 -11.49 2.42 8.14
C ILE A 310 -11.89 1.07 8.72
N ILE A 311 -11.11 0.02 8.44
CA ILE A 311 -11.39 -1.33 8.90
C ILE A 311 -10.38 -1.71 9.98
N ALA A 312 -10.86 -2.12 11.15
CA ALA A 312 -10.03 -2.71 12.20
C ALA A 312 -9.59 -4.11 11.76
N LEU A 313 -8.34 -4.23 11.29
CA LEU A 313 -7.76 -5.47 10.78
C LEU A 313 -7.21 -6.40 11.87
N GLY A 314 -7.12 -5.89 13.10
CA GLY A 314 -6.54 -6.58 14.25
C GLY A 314 -5.03 -6.35 14.41
N ALA A 315 -4.57 -6.35 15.66
CA ALA A 315 -3.16 -6.20 16.00
C ALA A 315 -2.36 -7.43 15.56
N GLY A 316 -1.22 -7.21 14.88
CA GLY A 316 -0.28 -8.30 14.58
C GLY A 316 -0.67 -9.23 13.41
N GLN A 317 -1.65 -8.85 12.57
CA GLN A 317 -1.88 -9.55 11.30
C GLN A 317 -0.66 -9.38 10.37
N LYS A 318 0.15 -10.44 10.26
CA LYS A 318 1.31 -10.51 9.38
C LYS A 318 0.94 -10.77 7.91
N ASN A 319 -0.27 -11.26 7.65
CA ASN A 319 -0.68 -11.57 6.30
C ASN A 319 -1.08 -10.28 5.55
N PRO A 320 -0.39 -9.91 4.46
CA PRO A 320 -0.75 -8.74 3.69
C PRO A 320 -2.05 -8.94 2.89
N VAL A 321 -2.54 -10.17 2.75
CA VAL A 321 -3.76 -10.51 1.99
C VAL A 321 -4.86 -10.97 2.95
N ILE A 322 -5.90 -10.16 3.12
CA ILE A 322 -6.99 -10.41 4.06
C ILE A 322 -8.30 -10.61 3.30
N ARG A 323 -8.97 -11.74 3.52
CA ARG A 323 -10.31 -11.95 2.97
C ARG A 323 -11.34 -11.18 3.80
N LEU A 324 -12.09 -10.30 3.14
CA LEU A 324 -13.23 -9.60 3.72
C LEU A 324 -14.53 -10.37 3.48
N ARG A 325 -14.63 -11.05 2.33
CA ARG A 325 -15.75 -11.92 1.97
C ARG A 325 -15.27 -13.03 1.03
N GLN A 326 -15.92 -14.18 1.08
CA GLN A 326 -15.70 -15.28 0.14
C GLN A 326 -17.04 -15.72 -0.46
N ARG A 327 -17.10 -15.85 -1.78
CA ARG A 327 -18.30 -16.34 -2.46
C ARG A 327 -18.68 -17.74 -1.94
N GLY A 328 -19.94 -17.91 -1.58
CA GLY A 328 -20.50 -19.18 -1.11
C GLY A 328 -20.02 -19.65 0.27
N ARG A 329 -19.32 -18.80 1.05
CA ARG A 329 -18.89 -19.14 2.42
C ARG A 329 -19.09 -17.97 3.38
N ARG A 330 -19.43 -18.28 4.63
CA ARG A 330 -19.40 -17.32 5.73
C ARG A 330 -18.03 -17.42 6.42
N LEU A 331 -17.35 -16.29 6.60
CA LEU A 331 -16.05 -16.26 7.29
C LEU A 331 -16.19 -16.18 8.82
N TYR A 332 -17.34 -15.69 9.30
CA TYR A 332 -17.65 -15.41 10.71
C TYR A 332 -19.03 -15.93 11.10
#